data_AF-A0L455-F1
#
_entry.id   AF-A0L455-F1
#
_cell.length_a   1.000
_cell.length_b   1.000
_cell.length_c   1.000
_cell.angle_alpha   90.00
_cell.angle_beta   90.00
_cell.angle_gamma   90.00
#
_symmetry.space_group_name_H-M   'P 1'
#
loop_
_entity.id
_entity.type
_entity.pdbx_description
1 polymer ?
#
loop_
_entity_poly.entity_id
_entity_poly.type
_entity_poly.pdbx_seq_one_letter_code
_entity_poly.pdbx_strand_id
1 'polypeptide(L)'
;MESRENSPQEHGLSQDDIDALRMLAERYVQIKVFIAYAEEIQVDHKADILVYKELRDGMDHLMRVLYHRLSAQSADIEDLDGYRDINIGKSIGHLYRAAFDALDATILSLREHISANLSGYTMETVSDVIPNYYMLKIKLNQLTKQAADRRGKKDIGRITDDTFDQYVQDVDELKKLHESVLYAGQELCEHKKSLKIKKWKDIIWSLFLVIFGVIFGIAVKAGYDYLQPTHVESTKQAVQESNFSSKIE
;
A
#
# COMPACT_ATOMS: atom_id res chain seq x y z
N MET A 1 63.17 20.28 -6.93
CA MET A 1 61.86 19.71 -7.32
C MET A 1 62.12 18.27 -7.74
N GLU A 2 62.23 17.39 -6.75
CA GLU A 2 62.26 15.95 -7.02
C GLU A 2 60.83 15.50 -7.28
N SER A 3 60.61 14.94 -8.46
CA SER A 3 59.40 14.23 -8.82
C SER A 3 59.21 13.07 -7.85
N ARG A 4 58.19 13.15 -6.99
CA ARG A 4 57.70 11.99 -6.25
C ARG A 4 57.16 10.99 -7.26
N GLU A 5 57.97 10.00 -7.61
CA GLU A 5 57.47 8.75 -8.16
C GLU A 5 56.49 8.17 -7.15
N ASN A 6 55.22 8.08 -7.55
CA ASN A 6 54.21 7.32 -6.82
C ASN A 6 54.64 5.85 -6.81
N SER A 7 55.32 5.43 -5.75
CA SER A 7 55.51 4.03 -5.41
C SER A 7 54.14 3.44 -5.03
N PRO A 8 53.52 2.58 -5.83
CA PRO A 8 52.28 1.91 -5.44
C PRO A 8 52.66 0.67 -4.64
N GLN A 9 52.56 0.75 -3.30
CA GLN A 9 52.37 -0.36 -2.32
C GLN A 9 52.99 0.00 -0.96
N GLU A 10 52.37 0.92 -0.20
CA GLU A 10 52.66 1.06 1.26
C GLU A 10 51.57 0.43 2.15
N HIS A 11 50.43 0.07 1.57
CA HIS A 11 49.35 -0.63 2.24
C HIS A 11 49.38 -2.11 1.82
N GLY A 12 49.29 -3.04 2.78
CA GLY A 12 49.23 -4.50 2.55
C GLY A 12 47.96 -4.99 1.83
N LEU A 13 47.29 -4.10 1.09
CA LEU A 13 46.09 -4.34 0.31
C LEU A 13 46.45 -4.49 -1.17
N SER A 14 45.97 -5.56 -1.78
CA SER A 14 45.99 -5.76 -3.23
C SER A 14 44.96 -4.86 -3.94
N GLN A 15 45.08 -4.74 -5.26
CA GLN A 15 44.08 -4.02 -6.06
C GLN A 15 42.69 -4.66 -5.92
N ASP A 16 42.63 -5.99 -5.88
CA ASP A 16 41.38 -6.74 -5.68
C ASP A 16 40.75 -6.41 -4.31
N ASP A 17 41.56 -6.23 -3.27
CA ASP A 17 41.05 -5.81 -1.97
C ASP A 17 40.46 -4.40 -2.05
N ILE A 18 41.14 -3.46 -2.73
CA ILE A 18 40.66 -2.08 -2.91
C ILE A 18 39.32 -2.07 -3.65
N ASP A 19 39.19 -2.86 -4.72
CA ASP A 19 37.97 -2.92 -5.51
C ASP A 19 36.81 -3.57 -4.73
N ALA A 20 37.10 -4.63 -3.96
CA ALA A 20 36.12 -5.24 -3.06
C ALA A 20 35.66 -4.27 -1.95
N LEU A 21 36.58 -3.50 -1.36
CA LEU A 21 36.28 -2.49 -0.34
C LEU A 21 35.41 -1.36 -0.91
N ARG A 22 35.72 -0.89 -2.13
CA ARG A 22 34.91 0.14 -2.82
C ARG A 22 33.48 -0.35 -3.03
N MET A 23 33.32 -1.55 -3.58
CA MET A 23 32.02 -2.17 -3.81
C MET A 23 31.22 -2.33 -2.51
N LEU A 24 31.85 -2.84 -1.44
CA LEU A 24 31.21 -2.96 -0.12
C LEU A 24 30.79 -1.60 0.46
N ALA A 25 31.63 -0.57 0.31
CA ALA A 25 31.33 0.77 0.80
C ALA A 25 30.13 1.38 0.07
N GLU A 26 30.06 1.24 -1.26
CA GLU A 26 28.93 1.70 -2.07
C GLU A 26 27.64 1.00 -1.66
N ARG A 27 27.67 -0.32 -1.50
CA ARG A 27 26.52 -1.11 -1.04
C ARG A 27 26.10 -0.73 0.38
N TYR A 28 27.04 -0.57 1.30
CA TYR A 28 26.75 -0.14 2.67
C TYR A 28 26.01 1.22 2.71
N VAL A 29 26.45 2.19 1.92
CA VAL A 29 25.79 3.51 1.84
C VAL A 29 24.37 3.38 1.29
N GLN A 30 24.16 2.60 0.22
CA GLN A 30 22.82 2.35 -0.32
C GLN A 30 21.90 1.71 0.71
N ILE A 31 22.40 0.69 1.42
CA ILE A 31 21.62 -0.05 2.42
C ILE A 31 21.20 0.85 3.58
N LYS A 32 22.09 1.72 4.04
CA LYS A 32 21.74 2.71 5.06
C LYS A 32 20.55 3.59 4.68
N VAL A 33 20.41 3.94 3.40
CA VAL A 33 19.25 4.71 2.92
C VAL A 33 17.96 3.92 3.10
N PHE A 34 17.98 2.62 2.81
CA PHE A 34 16.81 1.75 3.01
C PHE A 34 16.45 1.60 4.49
N ILE A 35 17.45 1.43 5.35
CA ILE A 35 17.25 1.31 6.80
C ILE A 35 16.65 2.60 7.37
N ALA A 36 17.26 3.74 7.08
CA ALA A 36 16.76 5.03 7.55
C ALA A 36 15.31 5.26 7.09
N TYR A 37 15.01 4.99 5.82
CA TYR A 37 13.64 5.11 5.33
C TYR A 37 12.66 4.18 6.07
N ALA A 38 13.06 2.92 6.30
CA ALA A 38 12.24 1.94 7.01
C ALA A 38 11.92 2.41 8.44
N GLU A 39 12.90 2.98 9.15
CA GLU A 39 12.72 3.51 10.51
C GLU A 39 11.79 4.73 10.53
N GLU A 40 11.91 5.63 9.56
CA GLU A 40 11.07 6.83 9.50
C GLU A 40 9.60 6.51 9.21
N ILE A 41 9.35 5.47 8.41
CA ILE A 41 7.97 5.12 8.03
C ILE A 41 7.31 4.12 8.99
N GLN A 42 8.06 3.47 9.88
CA GLN A 42 7.48 2.57 10.87
C GLN A 42 6.56 3.32 11.83
N VAL A 43 5.40 2.72 12.13
CA VAL A 43 4.36 3.33 12.98
C VAL A 43 4.87 3.64 14.39
N ASP A 44 5.83 2.87 14.90
CA ASP A 44 6.44 3.05 16.21
C ASP A 44 7.86 3.63 16.17
N HIS A 45 8.36 3.98 14.97
CA HIS A 45 9.70 4.56 14.74
C HIS A 45 10.83 3.79 15.43
N LYS A 46 10.75 2.45 15.47
CA LYS A 46 11.75 1.61 16.13
C LYS A 46 12.80 1.09 15.15
N ALA A 47 14.02 1.03 15.64
CA ALA A 47 15.10 0.32 14.98
C ALA A 47 14.81 -1.19 14.96
N ASP A 48 14.92 -1.80 13.78
CA ASP A 48 14.87 -3.26 13.65
C ASP A 48 16.23 -3.87 14.05
N ILE A 49 16.28 -4.43 15.26
CA ILE A 49 17.49 -5.04 15.83
C ILE A 49 18.07 -6.13 14.90
N LEU A 50 17.24 -6.83 14.11
CA LEU A 50 17.71 -7.86 13.19
C LEU A 50 18.49 -7.25 12.03
N VAL A 51 18.02 -6.13 11.47
CA VAL A 51 18.73 -5.38 10.42
C VAL A 51 20.10 -4.92 10.91
N TYR A 52 20.18 -4.34 12.12
CA TYR A 52 21.46 -3.90 12.69
C TYR A 52 22.41 -5.04 13.02
N LYS A 53 21.86 -6.19 13.46
CA LYS A 53 22.66 -7.41 13.66
C LYS A 53 23.29 -7.84 12.34
N GLU A 54 22.54 -7.89 11.24
CA GLU A 54 23.09 -8.27 9.94
C GLU A 54 24.12 -7.27 9.43
N LEU A 55 23.91 -5.96 9.61
CA LEU A 55 24.94 -4.96 9.32
C LEU A 55 26.23 -5.20 10.12
N ARG A 56 26.11 -5.41 11.43
CA ARG A 56 27.26 -5.69 12.30
C ARG A 56 27.99 -6.95 11.84
N ASP A 57 27.28 -8.04 11.61
CA ASP A 57 27.87 -9.31 11.18
C ASP A 57 28.58 -9.15 9.82
N GLY A 58 28.03 -8.35 8.90
CA GLY A 58 28.67 -8.00 7.64
C GLY A 58 29.96 -7.20 7.81
N MET A 59 29.96 -6.21 8.71
CA MET A 59 31.14 -5.41 9.04
C MET A 59 32.20 -6.23 9.79
N ASP A 60 31.81 -7.16 10.65
CA ASP A 60 32.74 -8.07 11.33
C ASP A 60 33.53 -8.93 10.33
N HIS A 61 32.86 -9.44 9.29
CA HIS A 61 33.54 -10.16 8.21
C HIS A 61 34.53 -9.28 7.45
N LEU A 62 34.17 -8.03 7.17
CA LEU A 62 35.07 -7.06 6.54
C LEU A 62 36.29 -6.77 7.42
N MET A 63 36.08 -6.56 8.72
CA MET A 63 37.15 -6.29 9.67
C MET A 63 38.12 -7.46 9.80
N ARG A 64 37.66 -8.71 9.64
CA ARG A 64 38.55 -9.88 9.58
C ARG A 64 39.49 -9.83 8.37
N VAL A 65 38.97 -9.45 7.20
CA VAL A 65 39.80 -9.28 5.99
C VAL A 65 40.86 -8.21 6.23
N LEU A 66 40.45 -7.03 6.71
CA LEU A 66 41.35 -5.92 6.99
C LEU A 66 42.39 -6.27 8.06
N TYR A 67 41.99 -6.99 9.11
CA TYR A 67 42.90 -7.44 10.16
C TYR A 67 44.02 -8.30 9.58
N HIS A 68 43.71 -9.30 8.75
CA HIS A 68 44.74 -10.17 8.19
C HIS A 68 45.58 -9.50 7.10
N ARG A 69 45.02 -8.56 6.33
CA ARG A 69 45.79 -7.80 5.32
C ARG A 69 46.72 -6.75 5.91
N LEU A 70 46.33 -6.12 7.01
CA LEU A 70 47.06 -4.99 7.60
C LEU A 70 47.90 -5.37 8.82
N SER A 71 47.67 -6.54 9.42
CA SER A 71 48.48 -7.02 10.55
C SER A 71 49.65 -7.89 10.08
N ALA A 72 50.76 -7.83 10.81
CA ALA A 72 51.91 -8.72 10.65
C ALA A 72 51.64 -10.16 11.13
N GLN A 73 50.44 -10.44 11.68
CA GLN A 73 50.00 -11.76 12.16
C GLN A 73 49.25 -12.58 11.08
N SER A 74 49.38 -12.20 9.81
CA SER A 74 48.83 -12.96 8.67
C SER A 74 49.46 -14.34 8.46
N ALA A 75 50.57 -14.65 9.15
CA ALA A 75 51.36 -15.86 8.96
C ALA A 75 50.60 -17.18 9.25
N ASP A 76 49.48 -17.13 9.97
CA ASP A 76 48.71 -18.30 10.38
C ASP A 76 47.64 -18.75 9.34
N ILE A 77 47.48 -18.03 8.23
CA ILE A 77 46.54 -18.38 7.16
C ILE A 77 47.31 -18.83 5.92
N GLU A 78 47.16 -20.11 5.55
CA GLU A 78 47.84 -20.70 4.38
C GLU A 78 47.38 -20.08 3.04
N ASP A 79 46.10 -19.74 2.92
CA ASP A 79 45.49 -19.10 1.73
C ASP A 79 44.76 -17.82 2.12
N LEU A 80 45.50 -16.71 2.17
CA LEU A 80 44.96 -15.39 2.49
C LEU A 80 43.93 -14.90 1.47
N ASP A 81 44.12 -15.25 0.21
CA ASP A 81 43.27 -14.78 -0.89
C ASP A 81 41.92 -15.51 -0.90
N GLY A 82 41.92 -16.84 -0.73
CA GLY A 82 40.69 -17.61 -0.54
C GLY A 82 39.96 -17.25 0.75
N TYR A 83 40.70 -17.01 1.85
CA TYR A 83 40.10 -16.52 3.10
C TYR A 83 39.43 -15.14 2.91
N ARG A 84 40.08 -14.25 2.17
CA ARG A 84 39.56 -12.92 1.79
C ARG A 84 38.28 -13.06 0.99
N ASP A 85 38.27 -13.86 -0.08
CA ASP A 85 37.09 -14.06 -0.93
C ASP A 85 35.88 -14.60 -0.15
N ILE A 86 36.12 -15.56 0.75
CA ILE A 86 35.06 -16.13 1.60
C ILE A 86 34.46 -15.07 2.53
N ASN A 87 35.30 -14.24 3.17
CA ASN A 87 34.82 -13.23 4.10
C ASN A 87 34.17 -12.03 3.38
N ILE A 88 34.68 -11.62 2.22
CA ILE A 88 34.02 -10.63 1.37
C ILE A 88 32.64 -11.14 0.94
N GLY A 89 32.54 -12.37 0.44
CA GLY A 89 31.27 -12.98 0.06
C GLY A 89 30.27 -13.05 1.23
N LYS A 90 30.74 -13.39 2.44
CA LYS A 90 29.90 -13.36 3.65
C LYS A 90 29.46 -11.95 4.01
N SER A 91 30.36 -10.97 3.95
CA SER A 91 30.07 -9.56 4.21
C SER A 91 28.96 -9.05 3.29
N ILE A 92 29.10 -9.28 1.98
CA ILE A 92 28.08 -8.97 0.96
C ILE A 92 26.76 -9.66 1.29
N GLY A 93 26.80 -10.95 1.63
CA GLY A 93 25.60 -11.70 1.98
C GLY A 93 24.85 -11.08 3.16
N HIS A 94 25.55 -10.69 4.22
CA HIS A 94 24.97 -10.01 5.39
C HIS A 94 24.41 -8.63 5.06
N LEU A 95 25.13 -7.83 4.25
CA LEU A 95 24.65 -6.55 3.75
C LEU A 95 23.34 -6.71 2.97
N TYR A 96 23.25 -7.70 2.07
CA TYR A 96 22.01 -7.99 1.37
C TYR A 96 20.87 -8.41 2.31
N ARG A 97 21.13 -9.23 3.35
CA ARG A 97 20.09 -9.57 4.35
C ARG A 97 19.53 -8.32 5.02
N ALA A 98 20.42 -7.45 5.51
CA ALA A 98 20.03 -6.19 6.13
C ALA A 98 19.19 -5.32 5.17
N ALA A 99 19.57 -5.28 3.90
CA ALA A 99 18.83 -4.56 2.86
C ALA A 99 17.42 -5.12 2.65
N PHE A 100 17.30 -6.45 2.47
CA PHE A 100 16.01 -7.11 2.29
C PHE A 100 15.11 -6.94 3.50
N ASP A 101 15.65 -7.12 4.71
CA ASP A 101 14.88 -6.94 5.94
C ASP A 101 14.35 -5.51 6.07
N ALA A 102 15.16 -4.49 5.75
CA ALA A 102 14.74 -3.09 5.75
C ALA A 102 13.68 -2.77 4.67
N LEU A 103 13.84 -3.31 3.46
CA LEU A 103 12.87 -3.15 2.38
C LEU A 103 11.55 -3.85 2.71
N ASP A 104 11.58 -5.02 3.34
CA ASP A 104 10.39 -5.73 3.77
C ASP A 104 9.64 -4.98 4.87
N ALA A 105 10.37 -4.44 5.85
CA ALA A 105 9.79 -3.57 6.88
C ALA A 105 9.13 -2.34 6.25
N THR A 106 9.78 -1.74 5.25
CA THR A 106 9.23 -0.64 4.46
C THR A 106 7.91 -1.01 3.78
N ILE A 107 7.85 -2.17 3.11
CA ILE A 107 6.63 -2.65 2.45
C ILE A 107 5.48 -2.82 3.45
N LEU A 108 5.78 -3.43 4.60
CA LEU A 108 4.79 -3.66 5.65
C LEU A 108 4.22 -2.33 6.16
N SER A 109 5.08 -1.38 6.52
CA SER A 109 4.66 -0.08 7.03
C SER A 109 3.89 0.73 5.98
N LEU A 110 4.36 0.76 4.72
CA LEU A 110 3.63 1.43 3.63
C LEU A 110 2.23 0.85 3.45
N ARG A 111 2.09 -0.47 3.52
CA ARG A 111 0.78 -1.14 3.43
C ARG A 111 -0.14 -0.76 4.59
N GLU A 112 0.39 -0.72 5.81
CA GLU A 112 -0.38 -0.29 6.99
C GLU A 112 -0.85 1.16 6.84
N HIS A 113 0.03 2.07 6.43
CA HIS A 113 -0.32 3.47 6.18
C HIS A 113 -1.36 3.63 5.09
N ILE A 114 -1.21 2.96 3.95
CA ILE A 114 -2.20 2.98 2.86
C ILE A 114 -3.55 2.48 3.39
N SER A 115 -3.57 1.35 4.10
CA SER A 115 -4.80 0.77 4.65
C SER A 115 -5.45 1.69 5.68
N ALA A 116 -4.67 2.35 6.53
CA ALA A 116 -5.16 3.29 7.53
C ALA A 116 -5.75 4.54 6.89
N ASN A 117 -5.06 5.14 5.91
CA ASN A 117 -5.52 6.35 5.23
C ASN A 117 -6.79 6.11 4.38
N LEU A 118 -6.93 4.91 3.82
CA LEU A 118 -8.13 4.53 3.06
C LEU A 118 -9.25 3.97 3.94
N SER A 119 -9.01 3.84 5.25
CA SER A 119 -10.02 3.31 6.18
C SER A 119 -11.23 4.25 6.23
N GLY A 120 -12.42 3.67 6.03
CA GLY A 120 -13.68 4.42 6.03
C GLY A 120 -14.09 5.04 4.68
N TYR A 121 -13.36 4.80 3.59
CA TYR A 121 -13.83 5.06 2.23
C TYR A 121 -14.32 3.77 1.56
N THR A 122 -15.31 3.87 0.68
CA THR A 122 -15.73 2.71 -0.13
C THR A 122 -14.75 2.53 -1.29
N MET A 123 -14.63 1.30 -1.80
CA MET A 123 -13.78 1.01 -2.98
C MET A 123 -14.14 1.89 -4.18
N GLU A 124 -15.43 2.18 -4.37
CA GLU A 124 -15.95 3.10 -5.39
C GLU A 124 -15.36 4.52 -5.21
N THR A 125 -15.50 5.11 -4.01
CA THR A 125 -14.93 6.44 -3.71
C THR A 125 -13.42 6.49 -3.93
N VAL A 126 -12.70 5.45 -3.51
CA VAL A 126 -11.24 5.41 -3.70
C VAL A 126 -10.88 5.30 -5.18
N SER A 127 -11.61 4.49 -5.96
CA SER A 127 -11.33 4.31 -7.39
C SER A 127 -11.66 5.55 -8.22
N ASP A 128 -12.66 6.33 -7.80
CA ASP A 128 -13.05 7.58 -8.46
C ASP A 128 -12.02 8.70 -8.23
N VAL A 129 -11.40 8.75 -7.05
CA VAL A 129 -10.43 9.79 -6.68
C VAL A 129 -9.00 9.40 -7.03
N ILE A 130 -8.66 8.11 -6.92
CA ILE A 130 -7.32 7.60 -7.21
C ILE A 130 -7.40 6.71 -8.46
N PRO A 131 -7.11 7.27 -9.65
CA PRO A 131 -7.08 6.49 -10.88
C PRO A 131 -6.14 5.29 -10.74
N ASN A 132 -6.55 4.15 -11.29
CA ASN A 132 -5.78 2.89 -11.27
C ASN A 132 -5.56 2.26 -9.88
N TYR A 133 -6.25 2.70 -8.82
CA TYR A 133 -6.10 2.14 -7.47
C TYR A 133 -6.25 0.61 -7.43
N TYR A 134 -7.18 0.04 -8.22
CA TYR A 134 -7.36 -1.41 -8.27
C TYR A 134 -6.12 -2.15 -8.79
N MET A 135 -5.49 -1.65 -9.85
CA MET A 135 -4.24 -2.21 -10.39
C MET A 135 -3.11 -2.10 -9.36
N LEU A 136 -3.03 -0.97 -8.67
CA LEU A 136 -2.04 -0.72 -7.63
C LEU A 136 -2.25 -1.65 -6.42
N LYS A 137 -3.50 -1.94 -6.04
CA LYS A 137 -3.83 -2.91 -4.99
C LYS A 137 -3.43 -4.34 -5.38
N ILE A 138 -3.63 -4.75 -6.63
CA ILE A 138 -3.14 -6.04 -7.13
C ILE A 138 -1.62 -6.10 -7.02
N LYS A 139 -0.94 -5.05 -7.47
CA LYS A 139 0.52 -4.95 -7.42
C LYS A 139 1.04 -5.04 -5.99
N LEU A 140 0.46 -4.31 -5.04
CA LEU A 140 0.78 -4.40 -3.62
C LEU A 140 0.69 -5.85 -3.07
N ASN A 141 -0.36 -6.58 -3.44
CA ASN A 141 -0.51 -7.97 -3.03
C ASN A 141 0.56 -8.88 -3.67
N GLN A 142 0.92 -8.62 -4.93
CA GLN A 142 2.00 -9.34 -5.61
C GLN A 142 3.35 -9.09 -4.93
N LEU A 143 3.67 -7.83 -4.61
CA LEU A 143 4.90 -7.47 -3.91
C LEU A 143 4.98 -8.13 -2.53
N THR A 144 3.88 -8.13 -1.78
CA THR A 144 3.80 -8.82 -0.48
C THR A 144 4.11 -10.31 -0.62
N LYS A 145 3.56 -10.96 -1.66
CA LYS A 145 3.79 -12.38 -1.92
C LYS A 145 5.26 -12.63 -2.33
N GLN A 146 5.81 -11.79 -3.19
CA GLN A 146 7.20 -11.88 -3.62
C GLN A 146 8.17 -11.68 -2.45
N ALA A 147 7.90 -10.74 -1.54
CA ALA A 147 8.65 -10.55 -0.30
C ALA A 147 8.66 -11.83 0.56
N ALA A 148 7.48 -12.42 0.78
CA ALA A 148 7.35 -13.67 1.53
C ALA A 148 8.07 -14.85 0.85
N ASP A 149 7.93 -14.99 -0.47
CA ASP A 149 8.60 -16.04 -1.25
C ASP A 149 10.12 -15.88 -1.21
N ARG A 150 10.64 -14.64 -1.22
CA ARG A 150 12.08 -14.35 -1.11
C ARG A 150 12.61 -14.66 0.29
N ARG A 151 11.91 -14.26 1.35
CA ARG A 151 12.24 -14.64 2.75
C ARG A 151 12.32 -16.16 2.92
N GLY A 152 11.43 -16.90 2.27
CA GLY A 152 11.41 -18.36 2.32
C GLY A 152 12.60 -19.03 1.62
N LYS A 153 13.17 -18.38 0.59
CA LYS A 153 14.22 -18.98 -0.25
C LYS A 153 15.62 -18.94 0.38
N LYS A 154 15.88 -18.14 1.42
CA LYS A 154 17.09 -18.06 2.31
C LYS A 154 18.50 -18.15 1.69
N ASP A 155 18.65 -18.40 0.40
CA ASP A 155 19.92 -18.71 -0.25
C ASP A 155 20.52 -17.42 -0.83
N ILE A 156 21.00 -16.60 0.09
CA ILE A 156 21.47 -15.23 -0.18
C ILE A 156 22.84 -15.24 -0.88
N GLY A 157 23.53 -16.38 -0.91
CA GLY A 157 24.81 -16.56 -1.61
C GLY A 157 24.72 -16.55 -3.14
N ARG A 158 23.50 -16.47 -3.72
CA ARG A 158 23.26 -16.41 -5.18
C ARG A 158 22.45 -15.20 -5.63
N ILE A 159 22.27 -14.20 -4.77
CA ILE A 159 21.52 -13.00 -5.14
C ILE A 159 22.34 -12.22 -6.17
N THR A 160 21.75 -12.04 -7.34
CA THR A 160 22.27 -11.15 -8.38
C THR A 160 21.85 -9.73 -8.08
N ASP A 161 22.68 -8.77 -8.48
CA ASP A 161 22.37 -7.34 -8.39
C ASP A 161 21.02 -7.04 -9.08
N ASP A 162 20.70 -7.66 -10.21
CA ASP A 162 19.40 -7.53 -10.89
C ASP A 162 18.20 -7.89 -10.00
N THR A 163 18.33 -8.94 -9.20
CA THR A 163 17.26 -9.43 -8.31
C THR A 163 17.01 -8.45 -7.17
N PHE A 164 18.07 -7.79 -6.70
CA PHE A 164 18.02 -6.75 -5.69
C PHE A 164 17.46 -5.46 -6.25
N ASP A 165 17.94 -5.01 -7.41
CA ASP A 165 17.52 -3.78 -8.05
C ASP A 165 16.03 -3.81 -8.42
N GLN A 166 15.53 -4.94 -8.93
CA GLN A 166 14.09 -5.11 -9.15
C GLN A 166 13.30 -4.95 -7.85
N TYR A 167 13.84 -5.44 -6.73
CA TYR A 167 13.16 -5.33 -5.45
C TYR A 167 13.12 -3.90 -4.93
N VAL A 168 14.20 -3.14 -5.13
CA VAL A 168 14.24 -1.71 -4.83
C VAL A 168 13.22 -0.96 -5.68
N GLN A 169 13.11 -1.26 -6.98
CA GLN A 169 12.11 -0.66 -7.88
C GLN A 169 10.68 -0.95 -7.43
N ASP A 170 10.40 -2.20 -7.06
CA ASP A 170 9.10 -2.62 -6.55
C ASP A 170 8.68 -1.80 -5.31
N VAL A 171 9.62 -1.57 -4.38
CA VAL A 171 9.39 -0.74 -3.19
C VAL A 171 9.18 0.72 -3.56
N ASP A 172 9.95 1.27 -4.51
CA ASP A 172 9.81 2.66 -4.99
C ASP A 172 8.41 2.92 -5.59
N GLU A 173 7.87 1.96 -6.34
CA GLU A 173 6.51 2.05 -6.87
C GLU A 173 5.46 2.05 -5.76
N LEU A 174 5.69 1.30 -4.68
CA LEU A 174 4.81 1.31 -3.52
C LEU A 174 4.87 2.65 -2.77
N LYS A 175 6.05 3.29 -2.69
CA LYS A 175 6.20 4.65 -2.14
C LYS A 175 5.36 5.66 -2.93
N LYS A 176 5.43 5.62 -4.26
CA LYS A 176 4.62 6.49 -5.14
C LYS A 176 3.12 6.29 -4.93
N LEU A 177 2.67 5.05 -4.71
CA LEU A 177 1.27 4.78 -4.37
C LEU A 177 0.89 5.41 -3.03
N HIS A 178 1.72 5.22 -2.00
CA HIS A 178 1.48 5.81 -0.69
C HIS A 178 1.38 7.34 -0.75
N GLU A 179 2.29 8.00 -1.49
CA GLU A 179 2.23 9.43 -1.74
C GLU A 179 0.91 9.84 -2.42
N SER A 180 0.50 9.09 -3.46
CA SER A 180 -0.78 9.35 -4.15
C SER A 180 -1.98 9.26 -3.20
N VAL A 181 -1.97 8.29 -2.27
CA VAL A 181 -3.01 8.16 -1.24
C VAL A 181 -2.99 9.34 -0.27
N LEU A 182 -1.81 9.81 0.14
CA LEU A 182 -1.68 10.97 1.02
C LEU A 182 -2.20 12.25 0.36
N TYR A 183 -1.85 12.50 -0.91
CA TYR A 183 -2.33 13.68 -1.64
C TYR A 183 -3.83 13.63 -1.91
N ALA A 184 -4.39 12.45 -2.16
CA ALA A 184 -5.82 12.25 -2.36
C ALA A 184 -6.66 12.43 -1.09
N GLY A 185 -6.06 12.59 0.10
CA GLY A 185 -6.80 12.60 1.37
C GLY A 185 -7.91 13.64 1.46
N GLN A 186 -7.67 14.87 0.97
CA GLN A 186 -8.68 15.93 0.95
C GLN A 186 -9.80 15.64 -0.07
N GLU A 187 -9.43 15.22 -1.28
CA GLU A 187 -10.37 14.88 -2.35
C GLU A 187 -11.28 13.71 -1.95
N LEU A 188 -10.72 12.68 -1.28
CA LEU A 188 -11.48 11.56 -0.73
C LEU A 188 -12.51 12.04 0.31
N CYS A 189 -12.12 12.96 1.20
CA CYS A 189 -13.03 13.55 2.18
C CYS A 189 -14.19 14.31 1.51
N GLU A 190 -13.89 15.13 0.52
CA GLU A 190 -14.88 15.93 -0.21
C GLU A 190 -15.82 15.05 -1.04
N HIS A 191 -15.28 14.06 -1.74
CA HIS A 191 -16.06 13.12 -2.53
C HIS A 191 -16.99 12.27 -1.65
N LYS A 192 -16.53 11.81 -0.48
CA LYS A 192 -17.38 11.11 0.49
C LYS A 192 -18.54 11.99 0.98
N LYS A 193 -18.30 13.29 1.20
CA LYS A 193 -19.36 14.24 1.58
C LYS A 193 -20.36 14.45 0.44
N SER A 194 -19.88 14.61 -0.79
CA SER A 194 -20.74 14.83 -1.96
C SER A 194 -21.65 13.62 -2.23
N LEU A 195 -21.13 12.39 -2.12
CA LEU A 195 -21.92 11.16 -2.25
C LEU A 195 -22.99 11.03 -1.16
N LYS A 196 -22.68 11.40 0.10
CA LYS A 196 -23.68 11.43 1.17
C LYS A 196 -24.80 12.42 0.87
N ILE A 197 -24.46 13.63 0.41
CA ILE A 197 -25.45 14.65 0.04
C ILE A 197 -26.31 14.17 -1.13
N LYS A 198 -25.71 13.55 -2.15
CA LYS A 198 -26.44 12.99 -3.30
C LYS A 198 -27.42 11.89 -2.87
N LYS A 199 -26.97 10.91 -2.08
CA LYS A 199 -27.84 9.87 -1.52
C LYS A 199 -28.98 10.44 -0.68
N TRP A 200 -28.71 11.46 0.13
CA TRP A 200 -29.74 12.10 0.95
C TRP A 200 -30.78 12.84 0.09
N LYS A 201 -30.34 13.51 -0.98
CA LYS A 201 -31.23 14.12 -1.97
C LYS A 201 -32.08 13.07 -2.68
N ASP A 202 -31.51 11.94 -3.09
CA ASP A 202 -32.25 10.86 -3.76
C ASP A 202 -33.32 10.26 -2.84
N ILE A 203 -33.01 10.08 -1.55
CA ILE A 203 -33.99 9.64 -0.54
C ILE A 203 -35.12 10.66 -0.40
N ILE A 204 -34.82 11.96 -0.27
CA ILE A 204 -35.84 13.01 -0.20
C ILE A 204 -36.71 13.02 -1.46
N TRP A 205 -36.10 12.90 -2.63
CA TRP A 205 -36.83 12.89 -3.91
C TRP A 205 -37.76 11.68 -4.01
N SER A 206 -37.31 10.50 -3.57
CA SER A 206 -38.15 9.30 -3.52
C SER A 206 -39.34 9.44 -2.55
N LEU A 207 -39.12 10.04 -1.37
CA LEU A 207 -40.18 10.30 -0.41
C LEU A 207 -41.19 11.32 -0.95
N PHE A 208 -40.69 12.37 -1.60
CA PHE A 208 -41.52 13.37 -2.26
C PHE A 208 -42.42 12.74 -3.34
N LEU A 209 -41.88 11.85 -4.18
CA LEU A 209 -42.65 11.12 -5.19
C LEU A 209 -43.76 10.24 -4.58
N VAL A 210 -43.46 9.55 -3.47
CA VAL A 210 -44.47 8.72 -2.78
C VAL A 210 -45.59 9.59 -2.21
N ILE A 211 -45.26 10.67 -1.52
CA ILE A 211 -46.26 11.61 -0.96
C ILE A 211 -47.10 12.23 -2.08
N PHE A 212 -46.45 12.69 -3.15
CA PHE A 212 -47.13 13.26 -4.31
C PHE A 212 -48.08 12.25 -4.95
N GLY A 213 -47.66 10.99 -5.13
CA GLY A 213 -48.49 9.91 -5.66
C GLY A 213 -49.73 9.64 -4.80
N VAL A 214 -49.60 9.66 -3.47
CA VAL A 214 -50.74 9.50 -2.55
C VAL A 214 -51.72 10.67 -2.66
N ILE A 215 -51.23 11.90 -2.63
CA ILE A 215 -52.07 13.10 -2.75
C ILE A 215 -52.80 13.14 -4.10
N PHE A 216 -52.08 12.84 -5.18
CA PHE A 216 -52.63 12.79 -6.52
C PHE A 216 -53.72 11.71 -6.63
N GLY A 217 -53.48 10.53 -6.08
CA GLY A 217 -54.49 9.46 -6.04
C GLY A 217 -55.75 9.85 -5.27
N ILE A 218 -55.62 10.54 -4.14
CA ILE A 218 -56.76 11.07 -3.37
C ILE A 218 -57.54 12.11 -4.18
N ALA A 219 -56.84 13.04 -4.84
CA ALA A 219 -57.47 14.09 -5.64
C ALA A 219 -58.23 13.51 -6.85
N VAL A 220 -57.63 12.53 -7.55
CA VAL A 220 -58.28 11.83 -8.66
C VAL A 220 -59.54 11.09 -8.18
N LYS A 221 -59.46 10.40 -7.04
CA LYS A 221 -60.61 9.72 -6.45
C LYS A 221 -61.72 10.71 -6.07
N ALA A 222 -61.38 11.80 -5.37
CA ALA A 222 -62.36 12.82 -4.99
C ALA A 222 -63.02 13.50 -6.20
N GLY A 223 -62.24 13.77 -7.26
CA GLY A 223 -62.78 14.29 -8.52
C GLY A 223 -63.69 13.29 -9.24
N TYR A 224 -63.33 12.00 -9.23
CA TYR A 224 -64.17 10.92 -9.75
C TYR A 224 -65.49 10.78 -8.97
N ASP A 225 -65.41 10.77 -7.64
CA ASP A 225 -66.58 10.70 -6.76
C ASP A 225 -67.50 11.92 -6.92
N TYR A 226 -66.93 13.11 -7.18
CA TYR A 226 -67.70 14.33 -7.47
C TYR A 226 -68.41 14.29 -8.83
N LEU A 227 -67.79 13.65 -9.83
CA LEU A 227 -68.34 13.55 -11.19
C LEU A 227 -69.34 12.41 -11.36
N GLN A 228 -69.36 11.41 -10.46
CA GLN A 228 -70.45 10.43 -10.41
C GLN A 228 -71.68 11.07 -9.73
N PRO A 229 -72.76 11.38 -10.47
CA PRO A 229 -73.98 11.85 -9.85
C PRO A 229 -74.52 10.74 -8.96
N THR A 230 -74.97 11.07 -7.75
CA THR A 230 -75.70 10.18 -6.85
C THR A 230 -77.07 9.81 -7.45
N HIS A 231 -77.05 9.02 -8.52
CA HIS A 231 -78.26 8.55 -9.23
C HIS A 231 -79.05 7.47 -8.46
N VAL A 232 -78.67 7.20 -7.20
CA VAL A 232 -79.19 6.08 -6.41
C VAL A 232 -80.30 6.51 -5.42
N GLU A 233 -80.46 7.80 -5.13
CA GLU A 233 -81.54 8.24 -4.21
C GLU A 233 -82.89 8.50 -4.90
N SER A 234 -82.91 8.85 -6.19
CA SER A 234 -84.19 9.09 -6.90
C SER A 234 -84.94 7.79 -7.25
N THR A 235 -84.26 6.65 -7.34
CA THR A 235 -84.90 5.35 -7.62
C THR A 235 -85.52 4.71 -6.38
N LYS A 236 -85.03 5.00 -5.18
CA LYS A 236 -85.63 4.46 -3.93
C LYS A 236 -86.92 5.17 -3.53
N GLN A 237 -87.05 6.49 -3.79
CA GLN A 237 -88.31 7.20 -3.58
C GLN A 237 -89.41 6.77 -4.56
N ALA A 238 -89.08 6.54 -5.83
CA ALA A 238 -90.06 6.09 -6.83
C ALA A 238 -90.64 4.69 -6.56
N VAL A 239 -89.87 3.77 -5.98
CA VAL A 239 -90.35 2.40 -5.64
C VAL A 239 -91.17 2.38 -4.35
N GLN A 240 -90.99 3.36 -3.46
CA GLN A 240 -91.79 3.45 -2.23
C GLN A 240 -93.18 4.06 -2.51
N GLU A 241 -93.29 4.98 -3.46
CA GLU A 241 -94.58 5.52 -3.91
C GLU A 241 -95.40 4.51 -4.74
N SER A 242 -94.76 3.66 -5.56
CA SER A 242 -95.49 2.65 -6.35
C SER A 242 -96.10 1.54 -5.49
N ASN A 243 -95.50 1.20 -4.34
CA ASN A 243 -96.02 0.19 -3.41
C ASN A 243 -97.14 0.70 -2.50
N PHE A 244 -97.35 2.01 -2.41
CA PHE A 244 -98.47 2.58 -1.65
C PHE A 244 -99.76 2.64 -2.48
N SER A 245 -99.64 2.78 -3.81
CA SER A 245 -100.80 2.87 -4.70
C SER A 245 -101.50 1.54 -5.01
N SER A 246 -100.89 0.38 -4.73
CA SER A 246 -101.46 -0.95 -5.05
C SER A 246 -102.23 -1.62 -3.91
N LYS A 247 -102.56 -0.89 -2.83
CA LYS A 247 -103.27 -1.41 -1.63
C LYS A 247 -104.65 -0.79 -1.40
N ILE A 248 -105.21 -0.06 -2.38
CA ILE A 248 -106.50 0.66 -2.23
C ILE A 248 -107.64 0.10 -3.11
N GLU A 249 -107.42 -0.97 -3.88
CA GLU A 249 -108.52 -1.66 -4.60
C GLU A 249 -108.86 -3.03 -3.98
#